data_AF-A0A940DQ25-F1
#
_entry.id   AF-A0A940DQ25-F1
#
_cell.length_a   1.000
_cell.length_b   1.000
_cell.length_c   1.000
_cell.angle_alpha   90.00
_cell.angle_beta   90.00
_cell.angle_gamma   90.00
#
_symmetry.space_group_name_H-M   'P 1'
#
loop_
_entity.id
_entity.type
_entity.pdbx_description
1 polymer ?
#
loop_
_entity_poly.entity_id
_entity_poly.type
_entity_poly.pdbx_seq_one_letter_code
_entity_poly.pdbx_strand_id
1 'polypeptide(L)'
;MRRNTLMCIYRMMLRIPLLLLVPLFFVVTSCEQAEEPLPQEKPGEDEPEPDPDPEPETAPDQKLTFVFVGTSVDIPLITGPDFKEGTIFWGDGMEEPYSENVSHDYPGNGTFEVVVETQDAEEIHFDNIAGVTSIDFSEF
;
A
#
# COMPACT_ATOMS: atom_id res chain seq x y z
N MET A 1 7.90 -33.49 11.90
CA MET A 1 7.97 -32.15 11.27
C MET A 1 9.22 -32.13 10.39
N ARG A 2 9.11 -32.57 9.13
CA ARG A 2 8.75 -31.76 7.95
C ARG A 2 9.56 -30.47 7.85
N ARG A 3 10.57 -30.57 6.98
CA ARG A 3 11.32 -29.50 6.32
C ARG A 3 10.39 -28.78 5.33
N ASN A 4 10.61 -27.48 5.14
CA ASN A 4 10.51 -26.73 3.86
C ASN A 4 10.75 -25.25 4.22
N THR A 5 11.93 -24.66 4.00
CA THR A 5 12.56 -24.32 2.71
C THR A 5 11.67 -23.39 1.88
N LEU A 6 11.94 -22.09 1.93
CA LEU A 6 12.07 -21.28 0.72
C LEU A 6 12.91 -20.02 1.01
N MET A 7 14.23 -20.16 0.87
CA MET A 7 15.11 -19.03 0.61
C MET A 7 15.02 -18.72 -0.89
N CYS A 8 14.44 -17.57 -1.24
CA CYS A 8 14.57 -17.00 -2.57
C CYS A 8 15.73 -16.01 -2.59
N ILE A 9 16.87 -16.59 -2.96
CA ILE A 9 18.12 -15.95 -3.38
C ILE A 9 17.85 -15.13 -4.64
N TYR A 10 18.12 -13.81 -4.64
CA TYR A 10 18.52 -13.10 -5.87
C TYR A 10 19.26 -11.81 -5.53
N ARG A 11 20.56 -11.91 -5.22
CA ARG A 11 21.53 -10.86 -5.53
C ARG A 11 22.96 -11.41 -5.48
N MET A 12 23.42 -11.97 -6.60
CA MET A 12 24.84 -12.25 -6.76
C MET A 12 25.25 -12.11 -8.22
N MET A 13 25.54 -10.87 -8.60
CA MET A 13 26.42 -10.60 -9.72
C MET A 13 27.87 -10.76 -9.25
N LEU A 14 28.64 -11.48 -10.07
CA LEU A 14 30.06 -11.26 -10.34
C LEU A 14 31.09 -11.76 -9.29
N ARG A 15 31.66 -12.95 -9.53
CA ARG A 15 33.01 -13.13 -10.12
C ARG A 15 33.47 -14.59 -10.00
N ILE A 16 33.78 -15.17 -11.16
CA ILE A 16 34.36 -16.50 -11.39
C ILE A 16 35.89 -16.42 -11.16
N PRO A 17 36.51 -17.43 -10.50
CA PRO A 17 37.44 -18.32 -11.20
C PRO A 17 37.23 -19.79 -10.76
N LEU A 18 36.88 -20.70 -11.68
CA LEU A 18 37.77 -21.58 -12.45
C LEU A 18 38.62 -22.55 -11.58
N LEU A 19 38.59 -23.82 -12.00
CA LEU A 19 39.36 -25.00 -11.58
C LEU A 19 38.57 -25.94 -10.63
N LEU A 20 38.42 -27.25 -10.83
CA LEU A 20 38.87 -28.24 -11.82
C LEU A 20 38.19 -29.58 -11.44
N LEU A 21 37.92 -30.47 -12.42
CA LEU A 21 38.07 -31.96 -12.36
C LEU A 21 37.17 -32.75 -11.35
N VAL A 22 36.45 -33.84 -11.66
CA VAL A 22 36.35 -34.85 -12.75
C VAL A 22 35.01 -35.58 -12.57
N PRO A 23 34.39 -36.14 -13.64
CA PRO A 23 33.06 -36.75 -13.56
C PRO A 23 33.06 -38.29 -13.58
N LEU A 24 31.83 -38.86 -13.43
CA LEU A 24 31.34 -40.08 -14.10
C LEU A 24 31.93 -41.42 -13.58
N PHE A 25 31.23 -42.54 -13.36
CA PHE A 25 30.02 -43.13 -13.94
C PHE A 25 29.51 -44.25 -12.99
N PHE A 26 28.18 -44.46 -12.98
CA PHE A 26 27.42 -45.73 -13.05
C PHE A 26 28.16 -47.05 -12.67
N VAL A 27 27.55 -48.00 -11.96
CA VAL A 27 26.47 -48.88 -12.47
C VAL A 27 25.74 -49.56 -11.30
N VAL A 28 24.41 -49.53 -11.38
CA VAL A 28 23.44 -50.29 -10.58
C VAL A 28 23.36 -51.73 -11.07
N THR A 29 23.28 -52.72 -10.18
CA THR A 29 22.69 -54.03 -10.52
C THR A 29 21.91 -54.62 -9.35
N SER A 30 20.72 -55.15 -9.70
CA SER A 30 19.92 -56.21 -9.06
C SER A 30 19.49 -56.05 -7.60
N CYS A 31 18.29 -56.45 -7.16
CA CYS A 31 17.23 -57.28 -7.76
C CYS A 31 15.96 -57.09 -6.91
N GLU A 32 14.85 -57.61 -7.42
CA GLU A 32 13.66 -58.08 -6.68
C GLU A 32 13.01 -57.18 -5.60
N GLN A 33 11.73 -56.87 -5.78
CA GLN A 33 10.67 -57.63 -5.10
C GLN A 33 9.32 -57.06 -5.56
N ALA A 34 8.44 -57.95 -6.00
CA ALA A 34 7.03 -57.63 -6.24
C ALA A 34 6.34 -57.45 -4.87
N GLU A 35 5.67 -56.32 -4.69
CA GLU A 35 4.72 -56.11 -3.60
C GLU A 35 3.41 -55.56 -4.19
N GLU A 36 2.30 -56.09 -3.69
CA GLU A 36 0.94 -55.98 -4.23
C GLU A 36 0.42 -54.54 -4.23
N PRO A 37 -0.49 -54.15 -5.16
CA PRO A 37 -1.06 -52.81 -5.16
C PRO A 37 -1.97 -52.62 -3.95
N LEU A 38 -1.58 -51.70 -3.06
CA LEU A 38 -2.44 -51.20 -1.98
C LEU A 38 -3.74 -50.59 -2.56
N PRO A 39 -4.89 -50.78 -1.90
CA PRO A 39 -6.15 -50.21 -2.34
C PRO A 39 -6.06 -48.68 -2.38
N GLN A 40 -6.47 -48.09 -3.51
CA GLN A 40 -6.50 -46.63 -3.70
C GLN A 40 -7.49 -46.02 -2.70
N GLU A 41 -6.98 -45.30 -1.69
CA GLU A 41 -7.79 -44.38 -0.92
C GLU A 41 -8.32 -43.32 -1.89
N LYS A 42 -9.64 -43.21 -2.00
CA LYS A 42 -10.27 -42.09 -2.71
C LYS A 42 -9.69 -40.79 -2.13
N PRO A 43 -9.23 -39.85 -2.97
CA PRO A 43 -8.88 -38.52 -2.50
C PRO A 43 -10.06 -37.97 -1.70
N GLY A 44 -9.78 -37.61 -0.43
CA GLY A 44 -10.75 -36.90 0.39
C GLY A 44 -11.23 -35.69 -0.38
N GLU A 45 -12.54 -35.52 -0.43
CA GLU A 45 -13.18 -34.28 -0.86
C GLU A 45 -12.52 -33.15 -0.08
N ASP A 46 -11.80 -32.28 -0.78
CA ASP A 46 -11.21 -31.08 -0.19
C ASP A 46 -12.35 -30.31 0.49
N GLU A 47 -12.31 -30.23 1.83
CA GLU A 47 -13.18 -29.30 2.55
C GLU A 47 -12.91 -27.90 1.97
N PRO A 48 -13.94 -27.15 1.58
CA PRO A 48 -13.74 -25.80 1.06
C PRO A 48 -13.00 -25.00 2.12
N GLU A 49 -11.89 -24.36 1.73
CA GLU A 49 -11.22 -23.41 2.60
C GLU A 49 -12.26 -22.39 3.09
N PRO A 50 -12.27 -22.05 4.39
CA PRO A 50 -13.18 -21.04 4.89
C PRO A 50 -12.96 -19.76 4.09
N ASP A 51 -14.05 -19.18 3.57
CA ASP A 51 -13.98 -17.89 2.89
C ASP A 51 -13.23 -16.89 3.78
N PRO A 52 -12.30 -16.09 3.21
CA PRO A 52 -11.64 -15.04 3.97
C PRO A 52 -12.70 -14.13 4.60
N ASP A 53 -12.58 -13.89 5.91
CA ASP A 53 -13.37 -12.88 6.61
C ASP A 53 -13.29 -11.57 5.80
N PRO A 54 -14.41 -10.87 5.53
CA PRO A 54 -14.38 -9.59 4.84
C PRO A 54 -13.33 -8.69 5.50
N GLU A 55 -12.38 -8.17 4.71
CA GLU A 55 -11.48 -7.13 5.18
C GLU A 55 -12.32 -6.05 5.87
N PRO A 56 -11.92 -5.57 7.07
CA PRO A 56 -12.67 -4.52 7.73
C PRO A 56 -12.81 -3.36 6.75
N GLU A 57 -14.05 -3.00 6.40
CA GLU A 57 -14.34 -1.76 5.71
C GLU A 57 -13.73 -0.67 6.58
N THR A 58 -12.57 -0.15 6.15
CA THR A 58 -11.89 0.95 6.83
C THR A 58 -12.93 2.06 6.88
N ALA A 59 -13.21 2.57 8.08
CA ALA A 59 -14.16 3.67 8.27
C ALA A 59 -13.88 4.74 7.22
N PRO A 60 -14.91 5.42 6.66
CA PRO A 60 -14.69 6.37 5.58
C PRO A 60 -13.67 7.42 6.04
N ASP A 61 -12.48 7.37 5.46
CA ASP A 61 -11.47 8.41 5.65
C ASP A 61 -12.05 9.68 5.03
N GLN A 62 -12.19 10.65 5.90
CA GLN A 62 -13.01 11.80 5.69
C GLN A 62 -12.05 12.93 5.29
N LYS A 63 -12.27 13.54 4.12
CA LYS A 63 -11.27 14.39 3.44
C LYS A 63 -11.86 15.69 2.95
N LEU A 64 -11.13 16.79 3.17
CA LEU A 64 -11.43 18.08 2.57
C LEU A 64 -10.62 18.21 1.30
N THR A 65 -11.27 18.22 0.15
CA THR A 65 -10.59 18.38 -1.14
C THR A 65 -10.76 19.81 -1.65
N PHE A 66 -9.64 20.44 -1.99
CA PHE A 66 -9.56 21.77 -2.53
C PHE A 66 -8.87 21.72 -3.89
N VAL A 67 -9.49 22.27 -4.93
CA VAL A 67 -8.81 22.42 -6.23
C VAL A 67 -8.11 23.77 -6.26
N PHE A 68 -6.79 23.82 -6.32
CA PHE A 68 -6.02 25.06 -6.42
C PHE A 68 -5.46 25.27 -7.84
N VAL A 69 -5.41 26.53 -8.28
CA VAL A 69 -4.80 26.91 -9.57
C VAL A 69 -3.82 28.06 -9.35
N GLY A 70 -2.53 27.82 -9.58
CA GLY A 70 -1.51 28.84 -9.39
C GLY A 70 -0.12 28.27 -9.16
N THR A 71 0.71 29.05 -8.47
CA THR A 71 2.09 28.68 -8.09
C THR A 71 2.32 28.66 -6.59
N SER A 72 1.41 29.17 -5.78
CA SER A 72 1.52 29.21 -4.31
C SER A 72 0.13 29.20 -3.71
N VAL A 73 -0.13 28.32 -2.77
CA VAL A 73 -1.41 28.18 -2.07
C VAL A 73 -1.21 28.37 -0.57
N ASP A 74 -2.11 29.12 0.05
CA ASP A 74 -2.22 29.24 1.50
C ASP A 74 -3.42 28.41 1.97
N ILE A 75 -3.22 27.57 2.96
CA ILE A 75 -4.33 26.82 3.56
C ILE A 75 -5.09 27.75 4.50
N PRO A 76 -6.42 27.89 4.32
CA PRO A 76 -7.24 28.70 5.21
C PRO A 76 -7.23 28.12 6.62
N LEU A 77 -7.46 28.97 7.62
CA LEU A 77 -7.72 28.51 8.98
C LEU A 77 -9.02 27.69 8.99
N ILE A 78 -8.92 26.40 9.26
CA ILE A 78 -10.06 25.51 9.41
C ILE A 78 -10.43 25.40 10.90
N THR A 79 -11.69 25.70 11.22
CA THR A 79 -12.24 25.57 12.58
C THR A 79 -13.51 24.75 12.57
N GLY A 80 -13.81 24.08 13.68
CA GLY A 80 -15.05 23.34 13.86
C GLY A 80 -14.95 22.38 15.05
N PRO A 81 -16.07 21.99 15.68
CA PRO A 81 -16.08 21.05 16.80
C PRO A 81 -15.57 19.67 16.40
N ASP A 82 -15.83 19.26 15.16
CA ASP A 82 -15.46 17.95 14.62
C ASP A 82 -14.21 17.99 13.74
N PHE A 83 -13.61 19.18 13.55
CA PHE A 83 -12.36 19.28 12.81
C PHE A 83 -11.21 18.74 13.66
N LYS A 84 -10.56 17.69 13.15
CA LYS A 84 -9.35 17.13 13.75
C LYS A 84 -8.22 17.26 12.76
N GLU A 85 -7.15 17.90 13.21
CA GLU A 85 -5.94 18.09 12.42
C GLU A 85 -5.42 16.74 11.90
N GLY A 86 -5.16 16.68 10.60
CA GLY A 86 -4.57 15.50 9.94
C GLY A 86 -3.44 15.91 9.00
N THR A 87 -3.36 15.24 7.86
CA THR A 87 -2.28 15.45 6.88
C THR A 87 -2.78 16.27 5.70
N ILE A 88 -1.95 17.19 5.21
CA ILE A 88 -2.16 17.92 3.96
C ILE A 88 -1.40 17.21 2.86
N PHE A 89 -2.09 16.85 1.79
CA PHE A 89 -1.52 16.35 0.55
C PHE A 89 -1.62 17.44 -0.50
N TRP A 90 -0.49 17.92 -1.03
CA TRP A 90 -0.46 19.09 -1.90
C TRP A 90 -0.79 18.79 -3.38
N GLY A 91 -0.97 17.52 -3.74
CA GLY A 91 -1.27 17.08 -5.10
C GLY A 91 -0.07 17.02 -6.04
N ASP A 92 1.14 17.38 -5.58
CA ASP A 92 2.41 17.26 -6.30
C ASP A 92 3.30 16.12 -5.78
N GLY A 93 2.76 15.30 -4.88
CA GLY A 93 3.46 14.21 -4.20
C GLY A 93 4.12 14.62 -2.88
N MET A 94 4.02 15.89 -2.47
CA MET A 94 4.43 16.34 -1.15
C MET A 94 3.25 16.28 -0.17
N GLU A 95 3.58 15.98 1.08
CA GLU A 95 2.63 15.93 2.19
C GLU A 95 3.27 16.50 3.46
N GLU A 96 2.45 17.10 4.32
CA GLU A 96 2.89 17.61 5.61
C GLU A 96 1.74 17.63 6.62
N PRO A 97 2.01 17.59 7.94
CA PRO A 97 0.95 17.72 8.94
C PRO A 97 0.28 19.09 8.83
N TYR A 98 -1.05 19.11 9.01
CA TYR A 98 -1.81 20.35 9.04
C TYR A 98 -1.30 21.28 10.14
N SER A 99 -1.18 22.56 9.81
CA SER A 99 -0.87 23.61 10.77
C SER A 99 -1.47 24.94 10.31
N GLU A 100 -1.69 25.85 11.25
CA GLU A 100 -2.23 27.17 10.96
C GLU A 100 -1.28 27.99 10.07
N ASN A 101 -1.83 28.62 9.02
CA ASN A 101 -1.09 29.47 8.08
C ASN A 101 0.01 28.73 7.30
N VAL A 102 -0.16 27.44 7.05
CA VAL A 102 0.72 26.68 6.17
C VAL A 102 0.49 27.06 4.71
N SER A 103 1.58 27.20 3.97
CA SER A 103 1.60 27.59 2.57
C SER A 103 2.53 26.68 1.79
N HIS A 104 2.18 26.37 0.54
CA HIS A 104 3.00 25.55 -0.34
C HIS A 104 3.24 26.21 -1.69
N ASP A 105 4.50 26.18 -2.11
CA ASP A 105 4.96 26.71 -3.39
C ASP A 105 5.13 25.58 -4.41
N TYR A 106 4.49 25.72 -5.56
CA TYR A 106 4.63 24.81 -6.69
C TYR A 106 5.74 25.27 -7.65
N PRO A 107 6.48 24.34 -8.29
CA PRO A 107 7.57 24.67 -9.20
C PRO A 107 7.11 25.38 -10.48
N GLY A 108 5.82 25.38 -10.79
CA GLY A 108 5.25 26.04 -11.95
C GLY A 108 3.75 26.23 -11.81
N ASN A 109 3.19 27.05 -12.70
CA ASN A 109 1.75 27.31 -12.70
C ASN A 109 1.00 26.07 -13.19
N GLY A 110 0.09 25.57 -12.37
CA GLY A 110 -0.69 24.37 -12.67
C GLY A 110 -2.00 24.34 -11.91
N THR A 111 -2.74 23.25 -12.11
CA THR A 111 -3.90 22.89 -11.31
C THR A 111 -3.49 21.74 -10.40
N PHE A 112 -3.72 21.90 -9.10
CA PHE A 112 -3.33 20.95 -8.07
C PHE A 112 -4.54 20.61 -7.22
N GLU A 113 -4.69 19.35 -6.86
CA GLU A 113 -5.72 18.89 -5.92
C GLU A 113 -5.06 18.79 -4.54
N VAL A 114 -5.43 19.71 -3.66
CA VAL A 114 -4.96 19.75 -2.28
C VAL A 114 -5.98 19.04 -1.42
N VAL A 115 -5.54 18.04 -0.66
CA VAL A 115 -6.42 17.26 0.22
C VAL A 115 -5.98 17.46 1.65
N VAL A 116 -6.88 17.88 2.53
CA VAL A 116 -6.65 17.90 3.97
C VAL A 116 -7.44 16.76 4.58
N GLU A 117 -6.71 15.75 5.04
CA GLU A 117 -7.28 14.63 5.77
C GLU A 117 -7.68 15.09 7.17
N THR A 118 -8.88 14.68 7.60
CA THR A 118 -9.41 15.01 8.92
C THR A 118 -10.19 13.81 9.44
N GLN A 119 -9.98 13.48 10.71
CA GLN A 119 -10.76 12.42 11.34
C GLN A 119 -12.20 12.91 11.54
N ASP A 120 -13.17 12.05 11.22
CA ASP A 120 -14.60 12.26 11.53
C ASP A 120 -15.32 13.43 10.78
N ALA A 121 -14.80 13.96 9.66
CA ALA A 121 -15.41 15.12 8.95
C ALA A 121 -15.85 14.88 7.49
N GLU A 122 -17.08 15.23 7.11
CA GLU A 122 -17.66 14.83 5.81
C GLU A 122 -16.77 15.19 4.60
N GLU A 123 -16.83 14.40 3.51
CA GLU A 123 -16.11 14.75 2.28
C GLU A 123 -16.70 16.03 1.69
N ILE A 124 -15.93 17.12 1.75
CA ILE A 124 -16.32 18.41 1.23
C ILE A 124 -15.34 18.81 0.15
N HIS A 125 -15.89 19.12 -1.02
CA HIS A 125 -15.14 19.57 -2.18
C HIS A 125 -15.33 21.08 -2.38
N PHE A 126 -14.22 21.81 -2.46
CA PHE A 126 -14.22 23.23 -2.79
C PHE A 126 -13.48 23.48 -4.10
N ASP A 127 -14.15 24.18 -5.01
CA ASP A 127 -13.51 24.68 -6.22
C ASP A 127 -12.79 25.99 -5.90
N ASN A 128 -11.46 25.99 -6.04
CA ASN A 128 -10.61 27.17 -5.93
C ASN A 128 -10.70 27.93 -4.59
N ILE A 129 -9.75 27.64 -3.70
CA ILE A 129 -9.60 28.32 -2.42
C ILE A 129 -8.73 29.59 -2.47
N ALA A 130 -8.33 30.06 -3.65
CA ALA A 130 -7.46 31.23 -3.76
C ALA A 130 -8.10 32.46 -3.09
N GLY A 131 -7.43 32.97 -2.05
CA GLY A 131 -7.89 34.14 -1.28
C GLY A 131 -8.88 33.83 -0.13
N VAL A 132 -9.21 32.56 0.11
CA VAL A 132 -9.96 32.14 1.29
C VAL A 132 -9.03 32.14 2.51
N THR A 133 -9.39 32.83 3.57
CA THR A 133 -8.55 32.96 4.78
C THR A 133 -8.98 32.05 5.92
N SER A 134 -10.27 31.67 5.97
CA SER A 134 -10.82 30.83 7.03
C SER A 134 -12.06 30.09 6.56
N ILE A 135 -12.23 28.87 7.03
CA ILE A 135 -13.40 28.02 6.83
C ILE A 135 -13.87 27.56 8.20
N ASP A 136 -15.14 27.82 8.51
CA ASP A 136 -15.74 27.43 9.79
C ASP A 136 -16.80 26.35 9.56
N PHE A 137 -16.56 25.16 10.12
CA PHE A 137 -17.46 24.02 10.11
C PHE A 137 -18.32 23.94 11.38
N SER A 138 -18.33 24.96 12.25
CA SER A 138 -19.11 24.95 13.49
C SER A 138 -20.64 24.93 13.29
N GLU A 139 -21.13 25.20 12.08
CA GLU A 139 -22.57 25.19 11.76
C GLU A 139 -23.07 23.87 11.16
N PHE A 140 -22.17 22.91 10.89
CA PHE A 140 -22.50 21.57 10.42
C PHE A 140 -22.55 20.60 11.61
#